data_AF-A0A524EVH4-F1
#
_entry.id   AF-A0A524EVH4-F1
#
_cell.length_a   1.000
_cell.length_b   1.000
_cell.length_c   1.000
_cell.angle_alpha   90.00
_cell.angle_beta   90.00
_cell.angle_gamma   90.00
#
_symmetry.space_group_name_H-M   'P 1'
#
loop_
_entity.id
_entity.type
_entity.pdbx_description
1 polymer ?
#
loop_
_entity_poly.entity_id
_entity_poly.type
_entity_poly.pdbx_seq_one_letter_code
_entity_poly.pdbx_strand_id
1 'polypeptide(L)'
;MKAVNHLILCIIDDIKSTQFFQLIKEGNLPNFERLMENGIFSQNCITDFPSVTFPTQVSMITGTFTGDYRNEPCHGVPAFNWLDRTVAPPRLRSYGTYGTDERIQIYKINDDLGENCQTFLEMAGNDEPTASITQFVNRGVKYFYPERKSKLALYYLLLRKTRRFEHYILKANTMVIHKLLDCFIHPKKYFKIKEAPIASLLWFMSSDILMHLYGFDSIIYKKNLMHIDKLIGMLIKELEKQGFLNQTTIAITSDHGNYAAKKIGDLSNLFTPYGLTNYHHRKYPLGNMNIAEFTGIGMFNFKSNHYKNQYRWDHPNNSELRKYGPREVNIFEKLFQIEGTQLMYHRNDGNS
;
A
#
# COMPACT_ATOMS: atom_id res chain seq x y z
N MET A 1 2.78 -24.76 -27.34
CA MET A 1 3.11 -24.00 -26.12
C MET A 1 3.01 -24.95 -24.94
N LYS A 2 3.97 -24.92 -24.00
CA LYS A 2 3.81 -25.64 -22.72
C LYS A 2 2.63 -25.01 -21.97
N ALA A 3 1.76 -25.81 -21.37
CA ALA A 3 0.66 -25.30 -20.56
C ALA A 3 1.23 -24.60 -19.31
N VAL A 4 0.82 -23.35 -19.08
CA VAL A 4 1.10 -22.62 -17.84
C VAL A 4 0.01 -23.02 -16.86
N ASN A 5 0.40 -23.73 -15.79
CA ASN A 5 -0.53 -24.21 -14.76
C ASN A 5 -0.42 -23.42 -13.46
N HIS A 6 0.63 -22.61 -13.31
CA HIS A 6 0.85 -21.79 -12.12
C HIS A 6 1.30 -20.39 -12.49
N LEU A 7 0.76 -19.39 -11.81
CA LEU A 7 1.18 -17.99 -11.88
C LEU A 7 1.65 -17.53 -10.51
N ILE A 8 2.83 -16.92 -10.45
CA ILE A 8 3.34 -16.24 -9.26
C ILE A 8 3.59 -14.78 -9.62
N LEU A 9 2.81 -13.85 -9.04
CA LEU A 9 3.08 -12.42 -9.10
C LEU A 9 3.80 -12.00 -7.80
N CYS A 10 5.01 -11.48 -7.94
CA CYS A 10 5.83 -10.99 -6.84
C CYS A 10 5.99 -9.48 -6.93
N ILE A 11 5.46 -8.77 -5.95
CA ILE A 11 5.61 -7.32 -5.81
C ILE A 11 6.71 -7.05 -4.78
N ILE A 12 7.77 -6.38 -5.19
CA ILE A 12 8.80 -5.88 -4.27
C ILE A 12 8.60 -4.37 -4.14
N ASP A 13 8.21 -3.95 -2.94
CA ASP A 13 7.78 -2.58 -2.67
C ASP A 13 8.92 -1.58 -2.88
N ASP A 14 8.61 -0.43 -3.46
CA ASP A 14 9.53 0.70 -3.61
C ASP A 14 10.91 0.37 -4.22
N ILE A 15 10.91 -0.04 -5.48
CA ILE A 15 12.13 -0.25 -6.26
C ILE A 15 12.13 0.66 -7.47
N LYS A 16 13.04 1.63 -7.44
CA LYS A 16 13.35 2.42 -8.63
C LYS A 16 14.06 1.57 -9.68
N SER A 17 13.48 1.52 -10.89
CA SER A 17 14.03 0.78 -12.05
C SER A 17 15.53 1.00 -12.26
N THR A 18 15.98 2.26 -12.40
CA THR A 18 17.40 2.57 -12.66
C THR A 18 18.34 2.03 -11.60
N GLN A 19 17.90 2.02 -10.34
CA GLN A 19 18.68 1.49 -9.22
C GLN A 19 18.78 -0.03 -9.28
N PHE A 20 17.67 -0.70 -9.57
CA PHE A 20 17.62 -2.16 -9.66
C PHE A 20 18.52 -2.70 -10.77
N PHE A 21 18.42 -2.15 -11.98
CA PHE A 21 19.25 -2.57 -13.12
C PHE A 21 20.73 -2.22 -12.92
N GLN A 22 21.04 -1.14 -12.19
CA GLN A 22 22.42 -0.83 -11.82
C GLN A 22 23.00 -1.89 -10.87
N LEU A 23 22.23 -2.35 -9.87
CA LEU A 23 22.67 -3.42 -8.97
C LEU A 23 22.89 -4.76 -9.70
N ILE A 24 22.07 -5.07 -10.72
CA ILE A 24 22.28 -6.22 -11.60
C ILE A 24 23.60 -6.07 -12.36
N LYS A 25 23.82 -4.93 -13.02
CA LYS A 25 25.05 -4.66 -13.78
C LYS A 25 26.33 -4.74 -12.93
N GLU A 26 26.22 -4.40 -11.64
CA GLU A 26 27.31 -4.50 -10.67
C GLU A 26 27.55 -5.94 -10.16
N GLY A 27 26.74 -6.92 -10.58
CA GLY A 27 26.83 -8.32 -10.15
C GLY A 27 26.26 -8.59 -8.76
N ASN A 28 25.46 -7.66 -8.19
CA ASN A 28 24.92 -7.80 -6.84
C ASN A 28 23.63 -8.64 -6.78
N LEU A 29 22.97 -8.85 -7.92
CA LEU A 29 21.66 -9.51 -8.03
C LEU A 29 21.67 -10.65 -9.07
N PRO A 30 22.49 -11.71 -8.89
CA PRO A 30 22.73 -12.72 -9.91
C PRO A 30 21.52 -13.63 -10.20
N ASN A 31 20.58 -13.81 -9.26
CA ASN A 31 19.40 -14.64 -9.52
C ASN A 31 18.38 -13.87 -10.37
N PHE A 32 18.23 -12.56 -10.15
CA PHE A 32 17.46 -11.69 -11.02
C PHE A 32 18.09 -11.56 -12.40
N GLU A 33 19.41 -11.43 -12.50
CA GLU A 33 20.13 -11.44 -13.77
C GLU A 33 19.81 -12.70 -14.58
N ARG A 34 19.95 -13.88 -13.95
CA ARG A 34 19.61 -15.16 -14.58
C ARG A 34 18.14 -15.25 -15.00
N LEU A 35 17.20 -14.69 -14.23
CA LEU A 35 15.79 -14.63 -14.63
C LEU A 35 15.60 -13.76 -15.88
N MET A 36 16.30 -12.63 -15.96
CA MET A 36 16.24 -11.74 -17.13
C MET A 36 16.80 -12.40 -18.39
N GLU A 37 17.92 -13.13 -18.27
CA GLU A 37 18.53 -13.87 -19.38
C GLU A 37 17.60 -14.94 -19.97
N ASN A 38 16.72 -15.51 -19.14
CA ASN A 38 15.82 -16.60 -19.51
C ASN A 38 14.34 -16.16 -19.61
N GLY A 39 14.09 -14.85 -19.63
CA GLY A 39 12.75 -14.28 -19.52
C GLY A 39 12.57 -13.00 -20.33
N ILE A 40 11.55 -12.24 -19.96
CA ILE A 40 11.25 -10.93 -20.55
C ILE A 40 11.33 -9.89 -19.42
N PHE A 41 11.92 -8.74 -19.70
CA PHE A 41 12.01 -7.64 -18.75
C PHE A 41 11.72 -6.30 -19.42
N SER A 42 11.28 -5.32 -18.62
CA SER A 42 11.15 -3.92 -19.03
C SER A 42 11.81 -3.03 -17.99
N GLN A 43 12.54 -2.02 -18.44
CA GLN A 43 13.06 -0.96 -17.56
C GLN A 43 12.08 0.22 -17.44
N ASN A 44 11.14 0.34 -18.38
CA ASN A 44 10.22 1.45 -18.49
C ASN A 44 8.84 0.99 -18.01
N CYS A 45 8.60 1.09 -16.71
CA CYS A 45 7.31 0.83 -16.08
C CYS A 45 6.73 2.14 -15.56
N ILE A 46 5.47 2.40 -15.88
CA ILE A 46 4.72 3.58 -15.41
C ILE A 46 3.72 3.08 -14.37
N THR A 47 3.72 3.71 -13.20
CA THR A 47 2.79 3.41 -12.10
C THR A 47 1.59 4.35 -12.13
N ASP A 48 0.55 3.99 -11.38
CA ASP A 48 -0.66 4.80 -11.24
C ASP A 48 -0.43 6.03 -10.34
N PHE A 49 -1.34 7.00 -10.40
CA PHE A 49 -1.32 8.19 -9.56
C PHE A 49 -2.45 8.16 -8.51
N PRO A 50 -2.16 8.42 -7.22
CA PRO A 50 -0.85 8.77 -6.66
C PRO A 50 0.08 7.55 -6.57
N SER A 51 1.37 7.77 -6.85
CA SER A 51 2.41 6.72 -6.88
C SER A 51 2.81 6.26 -5.48
N VAL A 52 1.87 5.64 -4.77
CA VAL A 52 1.99 5.15 -3.40
C VAL A 52 1.42 3.73 -3.31
N THR A 53 1.92 2.93 -2.36
CA THR A 53 1.70 1.49 -2.25
C THR A 53 0.28 1.01 -2.58
N PHE A 54 -0.75 1.40 -1.81
CA PHE A 54 -2.05 0.74 -1.95
C PHE A 54 -2.83 1.05 -3.24
N PRO A 55 -3.00 2.31 -3.67
CA PRO A 55 -3.60 2.61 -4.98
C PRO A 55 -2.89 1.84 -6.10
N THR A 56 -1.56 1.98 -6.19
CA THR A 56 -0.76 1.38 -7.27
C THR A 56 -0.77 -0.15 -7.26
N GLN A 57 -0.64 -0.79 -6.09
CA GLN A 57 -0.74 -2.24 -5.98
C GLN A 57 -2.12 -2.75 -6.40
N VAL A 58 -3.18 -2.03 -6.04
CA VAL A 58 -4.52 -2.40 -6.51
C VAL A 58 -4.61 -2.29 -8.04
N SER A 59 -4.07 -1.22 -8.63
CA SER A 59 -4.04 -1.06 -10.09
C SER A 59 -3.32 -2.23 -10.77
N MET A 60 -2.19 -2.65 -10.21
CA MET A 60 -1.40 -3.78 -10.73
C MET A 60 -2.11 -5.12 -10.62
N ILE A 61 -2.83 -5.35 -9.53
CA ILE A 61 -3.48 -6.63 -9.24
C ILE A 61 -4.81 -6.78 -10.00
N THR A 62 -5.45 -5.66 -10.33
CA THR A 62 -6.77 -5.62 -10.99
C THR A 62 -6.71 -5.22 -12.46
N GLY A 63 -5.63 -4.58 -12.91
CA GLY A 63 -5.52 -4.01 -14.25
C GLY A 63 -6.38 -2.75 -14.46
N THR A 64 -6.81 -2.08 -13.40
CA THR A 64 -7.67 -0.89 -13.45
C THR A 64 -6.97 0.33 -12.85
N PHE A 65 -7.46 1.54 -13.15
CA PHE A 65 -6.90 2.77 -12.58
C PHE A 65 -7.54 3.12 -11.24
N THR A 66 -6.93 4.08 -10.56
CA THR A 66 -7.42 4.71 -9.34
C THR A 66 -8.58 5.67 -9.66
N GLY A 67 -9.69 5.59 -8.91
CA GLY A 67 -10.85 6.45 -9.14
C GLY A 67 -12.03 6.19 -8.19
N ASP A 68 -13.19 6.76 -8.54
CA ASP A 68 -14.47 6.48 -7.87
C ASP A 68 -15.25 5.39 -8.62
N TYR A 69 -15.17 4.14 -8.14
CA TYR A 69 -15.74 2.97 -8.80
C TYR A 69 -17.26 3.03 -8.98
N ARG A 70 -17.94 3.94 -8.28
CA ARG A 70 -19.38 4.18 -8.42
C ARG A 70 -19.72 4.95 -9.69
N ASN A 71 -18.75 5.68 -10.24
CA ASN A 71 -18.93 6.59 -11.38
C ASN A 71 -18.08 6.20 -12.60
N GLU A 72 -17.02 5.42 -12.42
CA GLU A 72 -16.08 5.06 -13.51
C GLU A 72 -15.47 3.65 -13.33
N PRO A 73 -14.99 3.00 -14.42
CA PRO A 73 -14.44 1.65 -14.38
C PRO A 73 -13.04 1.61 -13.74
N CYS A 74 -12.99 1.64 -12.41
CA CYS A 74 -11.79 1.75 -11.58
C CYS A 74 -11.92 0.91 -10.28
N HIS A 75 -10.86 0.81 -9.47
CA HIS A 75 -10.81 -0.07 -8.28
C HIS A 75 -11.13 0.60 -6.93
N GLY A 76 -11.60 1.85 -6.89
CA GLY A 76 -12.15 2.42 -5.65
C GLY A 76 -11.21 2.68 -4.46
N VAL A 77 -9.90 2.52 -4.64
CA VAL A 77 -8.89 2.76 -3.59
C VAL A 77 -8.06 4.00 -3.98
N PRO A 78 -8.52 5.23 -3.65
CA PRO A 78 -7.96 6.47 -4.19
C PRO A 78 -6.61 6.86 -3.59
N ALA A 79 -6.33 6.44 -2.36
CA ALA A 79 -5.13 6.81 -1.62
C ALA A 79 -4.86 5.83 -0.48
N PHE A 80 -3.70 5.99 0.16
CA PHE A 80 -3.35 5.28 1.38
C PHE A 80 -4.26 5.66 2.57
N ASN A 81 -4.65 6.94 2.64
CA ASN A 81 -5.66 7.46 3.56
C ASN A 81 -6.68 8.27 2.75
N TRP A 82 -7.97 7.99 2.91
CA TRP A 82 -9.04 8.65 2.15
C TRP A 82 -10.33 8.77 2.97
N LEU A 83 -11.22 9.67 2.54
CA LEU A 83 -12.47 10.00 3.24
C LEU A 83 -13.64 9.84 2.29
N ASP A 84 -14.52 8.88 2.59
CA ASP A 84 -15.78 8.72 1.88
C ASP A 84 -16.78 9.78 2.34
N ARG A 85 -17.12 10.70 1.44
CA ARG A 85 -18.06 11.79 1.72
C ARG A 85 -19.47 11.53 1.17
N THR A 86 -19.75 10.34 0.65
CA THR A 86 -21.09 10.01 0.14
C THR A 86 -22.01 9.42 1.20
N VAL A 87 -21.50 9.20 2.42
CA VAL A 87 -22.24 8.67 3.57
C VAL A 87 -22.16 9.66 4.73
N ALA A 88 -23.15 9.62 5.63
CA ALA A 88 -23.22 10.48 6.80
C ALA A 88 -23.37 9.62 8.08
N PRO A 89 -22.41 9.69 9.03
CA PRO A 89 -21.17 10.48 8.98
C PRO A 89 -20.16 9.95 7.93
N PRO A 90 -19.23 10.78 7.44
CA PRO A 90 -18.19 10.36 6.50
C PRO A 90 -17.35 9.21 7.05
N ARG A 91 -16.97 8.30 6.15
CA ARG A 91 -16.15 7.14 6.51
C ARG A 91 -14.68 7.44 6.22
N LEU A 92 -13.88 7.60 7.28
CA LEU A 92 -12.43 7.70 7.17
C LEU A 92 -11.80 6.31 7.00
N ARG A 93 -10.90 6.19 6.04
CA ARG A 93 -10.08 5.00 5.81
C ARG A 93 -8.60 5.36 5.89
N SER A 94 -7.83 4.53 6.58
CA SER A 94 -6.37 4.65 6.71
C SER A 94 -5.72 3.28 6.78
N TYR A 95 -5.12 2.84 5.68
CA TYR A 95 -4.61 1.48 5.58
C TYR A 95 -3.31 1.24 6.36
N GLY A 96 -2.55 2.29 6.70
CA GLY A 96 -1.36 2.18 7.56
C GLY A 96 -1.62 2.32 9.05
N THR A 97 -2.89 2.32 9.49
CA THR A 97 -3.18 2.34 10.92
C THR A 97 -2.71 1.04 11.61
N TYR A 98 -2.08 1.22 12.79
CA TYR A 98 -1.61 0.13 13.66
C TYR A 98 -2.39 0.16 14.98
N GLY A 99 -2.97 -0.96 15.43
CA GLY A 99 -3.66 -1.01 16.73
C GLY A 99 -4.68 -2.15 16.89
N THR A 100 -5.71 -1.94 17.74
CA THR A 100 -6.81 -2.89 17.96
C THR A 100 -7.59 -3.17 16.67
N ASP A 101 -8.45 -4.20 16.64
CA ASP A 101 -9.06 -4.77 15.42
C ASP A 101 -9.66 -3.73 14.43
N GLU A 102 -10.39 -2.72 14.94
CA GLU A 102 -10.95 -1.62 14.12
C GLU A 102 -9.90 -0.67 13.52
N ARG A 103 -8.67 -0.70 14.04
CA ARG A 103 -7.52 0.13 13.65
C ARG A 103 -6.52 -0.59 12.75
N ILE A 104 -6.69 -1.86 12.38
CA ILE A 104 -5.84 -2.47 11.34
C ILE A 104 -6.66 -2.51 10.06
N GLN A 105 -6.85 -1.34 9.46
CA GLN A 105 -7.83 -1.18 8.39
C GLN A 105 -7.34 -1.73 7.03
N ILE A 106 -6.08 -2.15 6.91
CA ILE A 106 -5.59 -2.82 5.70
C ILE A 106 -6.40 -4.08 5.35
N TYR A 107 -6.98 -4.78 6.33
CA TYR A 107 -7.86 -5.94 6.06
C TYR A 107 -9.19 -5.55 5.41
N LYS A 108 -9.55 -4.26 5.38
CA LYS A 108 -10.78 -3.75 4.75
C LYS A 108 -10.55 -3.37 3.28
N ILE A 109 -9.31 -3.40 2.78
CA ILE A 109 -8.99 -2.94 1.43
C ILE A 109 -9.77 -3.71 0.36
N ASN A 110 -9.98 -5.02 0.55
CA ASN A 110 -10.77 -5.83 -0.38
C ASN A 110 -12.26 -5.47 -0.40
N ASP A 111 -12.80 -4.93 0.70
CA ASP A 111 -14.18 -4.43 0.75
C ASP A 111 -14.30 -3.08 0.01
N ASP A 112 -13.19 -2.34 -0.05
CA ASP A 112 -13.14 -1.01 -0.65
C ASP A 112 -12.84 -1.04 -2.18
N LEU A 113 -12.45 -2.19 -2.75
CA LEU A 113 -12.15 -2.33 -4.18
C LEU A 113 -13.36 -2.04 -5.11
N GLY A 114 -14.58 -2.12 -4.60
CA GLY A 114 -15.80 -2.08 -5.40
C GLY A 114 -16.04 -3.38 -6.19
N GLU A 115 -17.14 -3.44 -6.93
CA GLU A 115 -17.59 -4.63 -7.67
C GLU A 115 -17.19 -4.62 -9.15
N ASN A 116 -16.69 -3.48 -9.64
CA ASN A 116 -16.37 -3.26 -11.06
C ASN A 116 -14.95 -3.70 -11.45
N CYS A 117 -14.21 -4.32 -10.54
CA CYS A 117 -12.89 -4.88 -10.81
C CYS A 117 -12.75 -6.26 -10.16
N GLN A 118 -11.92 -7.11 -10.77
CA GLN A 118 -11.54 -8.40 -10.22
C GLN A 118 -10.03 -8.43 -10.03
N THR A 119 -9.57 -9.10 -8.97
CA THR A 119 -8.16 -9.47 -8.89
C THR A 119 -7.88 -10.65 -9.83
N PHE A 120 -6.64 -10.83 -10.27
CA PHE A 120 -6.27 -12.04 -11.01
C PHE A 120 -6.48 -13.35 -10.21
N LEU A 121 -6.58 -13.27 -8.88
CA LEU A 121 -6.88 -14.43 -8.03
C LEU A 121 -8.37 -14.83 -8.14
N GLU A 122 -9.28 -13.87 -8.35
CA GLU A 122 -10.68 -14.17 -8.65
C GLU A 122 -10.82 -14.74 -10.07
N MET A 123 -10.08 -14.17 -11.02
CA MET A 123 -10.07 -14.63 -12.42
C MET A 123 -9.57 -16.08 -12.55
N ALA A 124 -8.76 -16.56 -11.60
CA ALA A 124 -8.27 -17.93 -11.57
C ALA A 124 -9.40 -18.97 -11.38
N GLY A 125 -10.53 -18.58 -10.77
CA GLY A 125 -11.68 -19.45 -10.56
C GLY A 125 -12.03 -19.64 -9.08
N ASN A 126 -13.33 -19.83 -8.81
CA ASN A 126 -13.88 -19.80 -7.45
C ASN A 126 -13.45 -20.96 -6.56
N ASP A 127 -13.11 -22.13 -7.11
CA ASP A 127 -12.71 -23.30 -6.31
C ASP A 127 -11.22 -23.62 -6.43
N GLU A 128 -10.49 -22.86 -7.26
CA GLU A 128 -9.09 -23.11 -7.52
C GLU A 128 -8.20 -22.74 -6.33
N PRO A 129 -7.14 -23.54 -6.04
CA PRO A 129 -6.16 -23.21 -5.03
C PRO A 129 -5.43 -21.89 -5.35
N THR A 130 -5.64 -20.85 -4.56
CA THR A 130 -4.93 -19.56 -4.69
C THR A 130 -4.30 -19.13 -3.38
N ALA A 131 -3.09 -18.56 -3.45
CA ALA A 131 -2.34 -18.14 -2.27
C ALA A 131 -1.99 -16.65 -2.34
N SER A 132 -2.16 -15.95 -1.22
CA SER A 132 -1.58 -14.62 -1.05
C SER A 132 -0.68 -14.63 0.18
N ILE A 133 0.59 -14.30 -0.03
CA ILE A 133 1.59 -14.23 1.02
C ILE A 133 1.95 -12.76 1.22
N THR A 134 1.62 -12.28 2.41
CA THR A 134 1.76 -10.90 2.90
C THR A 134 1.01 -9.82 2.13
N GLN A 135 0.53 -10.07 0.90
CA GLN A 135 -0.25 -9.12 0.12
C GLN A 135 -1.73 -9.10 0.54
N PHE A 136 -2.24 -7.92 0.89
CA PHE A 136 -3.59 -7.72 1.43
C PHE A 136 -4.65 -7.44 0.37
N VAL A 137 -4.26 -6.96 -0.81
CA VAL A 137 -5.15 -6.85 -1.98
C VAL A 137 -5.27 -8.23 -2.59
N ASN A 138 -6.24 -9.02 -2.14
CA ASN A 138 -6.25 -10.46 -2.34
C ASN A 138 -7.66 -11.08 -2.37
N ARG A 139 -8.66 -10.33 -2.82
CA ARG A 139 -10.00 -10.88 -3.10
C ARG A 139 -9.86 -12.14 -3.97
N GLY A 140 -10.62 -13.20 -3.68
CA GLY A 140 -10.52 -14.51 -4.35
C GLY A 140 -9.53 -15.50 -3.72
N VAL A 141 -8.69 -15.07 -2.76
CA VAL A 141 -7.66 -15.94 -2.14
C VAL A 141 -8.23 -17.12 -1.33
N LYS A 142 -7.64 -18.31 -1.46
CA LYS A 142 -7.95 -19.49 -0.61
C LYS A 142 -7.06 -19.62 0.61
N TYR A 143 -5.80 -19.25 0.49
CA TYR A 143 -4.88 -19.18 1.62
C TYR A 143 -4.21 -17.81 1.72
N PHE A 144 -4.40 -17.12 2.84
CA PHE A 144 -3.76 -15.83 3.11
C PHE A 144 -2.82 -15.93 4.32
N TYR A 145 -1.58 -15.47 4.15
CA TYR A 145 -0.61 -15.29 5.23
C TYR A 145 -0.32 -13.80 5.47
N PRO A 146 -0.34 -13.30 6.73
CA PRO A 146 -0.58 -14.04 7.97
C PRO A 146 -2.07 -14.36 8.19
N GLU A 147 -2.34 -15.56 8.70
CA GLU A 147 -3.72 -16.07 8.85
C GLU A 147 -4.53 -15.35 9.94
N ARG A 148 -3.86 -14.60 10.83
CA ARG A 148 -4.48 -13.91 11.96
C ARG A 148 -3.92 -12.50 12.10
N LYS A 149 -4.80 -11.52 12.33
CA LYS A 149 -4.44 -10.11 12.58
C LYS A 149 -3.43 -9.96 13.73
N SER A 150 -3.53 -10.79 14.76
CA SER A 150 -2.61 -10.78 15.91
C SER A 150 -1.16 -11.13 15.53
N LYS A 151 -0.94 -11.97 14.49
CA LYS A 151 0.41 -12.24 13.98
C LYS A 151 1.02 -11.00 13.32
N LEU A 152 0.22 -10.28 12.53
CA LEU A 152 0.65 -9.01 11.93
C LEU A 152 0.94 -7.96 13.01
N ALA A 153 0.06 -7.83 14.00
CA ALA A 153 0.26 -6.91 15.12
C ALA A 153 1.54 -7.23 15.91
N LEU A 154 1.82 -8.52 16.16
CA LEU A 154 3.06 -8.95 16.80
C LEU A 154 4.28 -8.61 15.95
N TYR A 155 4.21 -8.84 14.62
CA TYR A 155 5.29 -8.47 13.72
C TYR A 155 5.60 -6.97 13.77
N TYR A 156 4.59 -6.11 13.66
CA TYR A 156 4.77 -4.66 13.77
C TYR A 156 5.29 -4.22 15.15
N LEU A 157 4.85 -4.88 16.23
CA LEU A 157 5.40 -4.63 17.57
C LEU A 157 6.89 -4.94 17.62
N LEU A 158 7.32 -6.05 17.02
CA LEU A 158 8.73 -6.49 17.00
C LEU A 158 9.61 -5.56 16.14
N LEU A 159 9.10 -5.09 14.99
CA LEU A 159 9.79 -4.08 14.19
C LEU A 159 10.02 -2.79 14.98
N ARG A 160 9.01 -2.32 15.73
CA ARG A 160 9.07 -1.03 16.41
C ARG A 160 9.86 -1.03 17.71
N LYS A 161 9.77 -2.11 18.51
CA LYS A 161 10.23 -2.11 19.91
C LYS A 161 11.53 -2.86 20.16
N THR A 162 12.11 -3.50 19.16
CA THR A 162 13.31 -4.32 19.37
C THR A 162 14.54 -3.69 18.75
N ARG A 163 15.70 -3.89 19.39
CA ARG A 163 17.01 -3.57 18.80
C ARG A 163 17.42 -4.53 17.67
N ARG A 164 16.61 -5.57 17.41
CA ARG A 164 16.85 -6.62 16.40
C ARG A 164 16.02 -6.39 15.14
N PHE A 165 15.76 -5.13 14.80
CA PHE A 165 14.93 -4.73 13.66
C PHE A 165 15.35 -5.43 12.35
N GLU A 166 16.64 -5.39 11.98
CA GLU A 166 17.14 -6.05 10.76
C GLU A 166 16.85 -7.55 10.73
N HIS A 167 16.98 -8.24 11.87
CA HIS A 167 16.67 -9.67 11.96
C HIS A 167 15.20 -9.95 11.64
N TYR A 168 14.27 -9.11 12.09
CA TYR A 168 12.85 -9.28 11.79
C TYR A 168 12.49 -8.92 10.36
N ILE A 169 13.20 -7.97 9.74
CA ILE A 169 13.11 -7.70 8.31
C ILE A 169 13.53 -8.92 7.48
N LEU A 170 14.72 -9.48 7.77
CA LEU A 170 15.20 -10.68 7.09
C LEU A 170 14.20 -11.84 7.27
N LYS A 171 13.75 -12.08 8.50
CA LYS A 171 12.78 -13.12 8.81
C LYS A 171 11.48 -12.93 8.02
N ALA A 172 10.97 -11.70 7.89
CA ALA A 172 9.76 -11.44 7.11
C ALA A 172 9.94 -11.81 5.63
N ASN A 173 11.05 -11.38 5.00
CA ASN A 173 11.35 -11.76 3.62
C ASN A 173 11.43 -13.27 3.45
N THR A 174 12.14 -13.96 4.34
CA THR A 174 12.26 -15.43 4.31
C THR A 174 10.89 -16.10 4.41
N MET A 175 9.99 -15.58 5.26
CA MET A 175 8.64 -16.11 5.40
C MET A 175 7.81 -16.00 4.12
N VAL A 176 8.03 -14.97 3.29
CA VAL A 176 7.32 -14.83 2.00
C VAL A 176 7.56 -16.05 1.11
N ILE A 177 8.82 -16.42 0.88
CA ILE A 177 9.14 -17.57 0.03
C ILE A 177 8.85 -18.89 0.74
N HIS A 178 9.17 -19.03 2.03
CA HIS A 178 8.93 -20.28 2.74
C HIS A 178 7.45 -20.65 2.77
N LYS A 179 6.57 -19.66 2.96
CA LYS A 179 5.12 -19.92 2.98
C LYS A 179 4.57 -20.28 1.61
N LEU A 180 5.07 -19.64 0.56
CA LEU A 180 4.72 -20.03 -0.80
C LEU A 180 5.15 -21.46 -1.11
N LEU A 181 6.42 -21.79 -0.84
CA LEU A 181 6.95 -23.14 -1.07
C LEU A 181 6.17 -24.20 -0.28
N ASP A 182 5.78 -23.90 0.97
CA ASP A 182 4.95 -24.80 1.78
C ASP A 182 3.57 -25.05 1.13
N CYS A 183 3.01 -24.07 0.41
CA CYS A 183 1.76 -24.24 -0.36
C CYS A 183 1.94 -25.19 -1.56
N PHE A 184 3.09 -25.13 -2.25
CA PHE A 184 3.41 -26.02 -3.37
C PHE A 184 3.74 -27.45 -2.91
N ILE A 185 4.54 -27.59 -1.84
CA ILE A 185 5.04 -28.89 -1.37
C ILE A 185 3.99 -29.61 -0.51
N HIS A 186 3.20 -28.87 0.26
CA HIS A 186 2.22 -29.42 1.20
C HIS A 186 0.81 -28.83 1.02
N PRO A 187 0.23 -28.90 -0.19
CA PRO A 187 -1.04 -28.23 -0.52
C PRO A 187 -2.21 -28.66 0.38
N LYS A 188 -2.23 -29.93 0.83
CA LYS A 188 -3.25 -30.47 1.75
C LYS A 188 -3.39 -29.72 3.08
N LYS A 189 -2.38 -28.94 3.48
CA LYS A 189 -2.39 -28.12 4.71
C LYS A 189 -3.17 -26.82 4.52
N TYR A 190 -3.32 -26.38 3.27
CA TYR A 190 -3.75 -25.04 2.91
C TYR A 190 -5.02 -25.01 2.06
N PHE A 191 -5.24 -26.05 1.24
CA PHE A 191 -6.31 -26.10 0.26
C PHE A 191 -7.17 -27.36 0.44
N LYS A 192 -8.45 -27.24 0.07
CA LYS A 192 -9.40 -28.37 0.07
C LYS A 192 -9.05 -29.37 -1.03
N ILE A 193 -8.78 -28.85 -2.23
CA ILE A 193 -8.25 -29.59 -3.36
C ILE A 193 -6.75 -29.79 -3.11
N LYS A 194 -6.25 -31.01 -3.21
CA LYS A 194 -4.89 -31.39 -2.77
C LYS A 194 -3.81 -31.01 -3.79
N GLU A 195 -3.97 -29.87 -4.45
CA GLU A 195 -3.13 -29.40 -5.55
C GLU A 195 -2.44 -28.08 -5.19
N ALA A 196 -1.28 -27.86 -5.82
CA ALA A 196 -0.51 -26.63 -5.67
C ALA A 196 -1.28 -25.42 -6.20
N PRO A 197 -1.00 -24.20 -5.72
CA PRO A 197 -1.78 -23.03 -6.11
C PRO A 197 -1.65 -22.70 -7.60
N ILE A 198 -2.78 -22.52 -8.30
CA ILE A 198 -2.81 -22.05 -9.70
C ILE A 198 -2.35 -20.59 -9.81
N ALA A 199 -2.62 -19.78 -8.78
CA ALA A 199 -2.26 -18.37 -8.73
C ALA A 199 -1.76 -17.99 -7.34
N SER A 200 -0.62 -17.32 -7.29
CA SER A 200 0.04 -16.89 -6.07
C SER A 200 0.45 -15.43 -6.15
N LEU A 201 0.21 -14.69 -5.07
CA LEU A 201 0.53 -13.28 -4.94
C LEU A 201 1.47 -13.06 -3.76
N LEU A 202 2.62 -12.44 -3.98
CA LEU A 202 3.64 -12.19 -2.97
C LEU A 202 3.90 -10.69 -2.83
N TRP A 203 4.15 -10.23 -1.61
CA TRP A 203 4.59 -8.86 -1.38
C TRP A 203 5.76 -8.77 -0.39
N PHE A 204 6.87 -8.20 -0.85
CA PHE A 204 8.03 -7.86 -0.04
C PHE A 204 8.00 -6.39 0.37
N MET A 205 7.38 -6.11 1.52
CA MET A 205 7.29 -4.76 2.12
C MET A 205 8.63 -4.20 2.66
N SER A 206 9.66 -5.04 2.79
CA SER A 206 10.90 -4.66 3.49
C SER A 206 11.70 -3.58 2.79
N SER A 207 11.65 -3.55 1.46
CA SER A 207 12.40 -2.59 0.65
C SER A 207 11.92 -1.16 0.93
N ASP A 208 10.62 -0.89 0.86
CA ASP A 208 10.03 0.40 1.19
C ASP A 208 10.32 0.83 2.63
N ILE A 209 10.13 -0.06 3.61
CA ILE A 209 10.44 0.22 5.02
C ILE A 209 11.90 0.66 5.19
N LEU A 210 12.84 -0.04 4.56
CA LEU A 210 14.26 0.27 4.66
C LEU A 210 14.64 1.53 3.88
N MET A 211 14.01 1.78 2.73
CA MET A 211 14.20 3.02 1.97
C MET A 211 13.77 4.21 2.80
N HIS A 212 12.60 4.16 3.43
CA HIS A 212 12.12 5.25 4.28
C HIS A 212 12.98 5.51 5.51
N LEU A 213 13.56 4.46 6.11
CA LEU A 213 14.38 4.60 7.31
C LEU A 213 15.83 5.01 7.03
N TYR A 214 16.41 4.54 5.94
CA TYR A 214 17.86 4.66 5.71
C TYR A 214 18.23 5.32 4.37
N GLY A 215 17.28 5.51 3.46
CA GLY A 215 17.51 6.02 2.11
C GLY A 215 17.83 4.90 1.11
N PHE A 216 17.52 5.18 -0.17
CA PHE A 216 17.70 4.23 -1.27
C PHE A 216 19.18 3.88 -1.51
N ASP A 217 20.12 4.78 -1.26
CA ASP A 217 21.55 4.59 -1.48
C ASP A 217 22.24 3.81 -0.34
N SER A 218 21.54 3.60 0.77
CA SER A 218 22.08 2.95 1.96
C SER A 218 22.51 1.50 1.70
N ILE A 219 23.56 1.08 2.41
CA ILE A 219 24.05 -0.30 2.32
C ILE A 219 23.03 -1.32 2.86
N ILE A 220 22.18 -0.90 3.81
CA ILE A 220 21.15 -1.76 4.40
C ILE A 220 20.03 -2.02 3.39
N TYR A 221 19.56 -0.98 2.68
CA TYR A 221 18.59 -1.14 1.59
C TYR A 221 19.14 -2.05 0.48
N LYS A 222 20.38 -1.79 0.02
CA LYS A 222 21.03 -2.64 -1.01
C LYS A 222 21.16 -4.09 -0.55
N LYS A 223 21.60 -4.33 0.69
CA LYS A 223 21.68 -5.68 1.27
C LYS A 223 20.32 -6.38 1.36
N ASN A 224 19.24 -5.64 1.57
CA ASN A 224 17.89 -6.20 1.55
C ASN A 224 17.52 -6.71 0.15
N LEU A 225 17.81 -5.94 -0.91
CA LEU A 225 17.61 -6.39 -2.28
C LEU A 225 18.45 -7.64 -2.61
N MET A 226 19.71 -7.69 -2.17
CA MET A 226 20.56 -8.89 -2.29
C MET A 226 20.00 -10.09 -1.51
N HIS A 227 19.33 -9.85 -0.37
CA HIS A 227 18.66 -10.90 0.38
C HIS A 227 17.42 -11.42 -0.36
N ILE A 228 16.60 -10.53 -0.92
CA ILE A 228 15.45 -10.90 -1.74
C ILE A 228 15.91 -11.69 -2.98
N ASP A 229 16.99 -11.27 -3.66
CA ASP A 229 17.58 -12.00 -4.79
C ASP A 229 17.92 -13.46 -4.41
N LYS A 230 18.57 -13.68 -3.26
CA LYS A 230 18.85 -15.04 -2.75
C LYS A 230 17.58 -15.85 -2.52
N LEU A 231 16.53 -15.21 -2.01
CA LEU A 231 15.24 -15.87 -1.76
C LEU A 231 14.51 -16.22 -3.08
N ILE A 232 14.64 -15.39 -4.11
CA ILE A 232 14.15 -15.71 -5.46
C ILE A 232 14.93 -16.89 -6.05
N GLY A 233 16.26 -16.92 -5.90
CA GLY A 233 17.07 -18.09 -6.29
C GLY A 233 16.63 -19.37 -5.58
N MET A 234 16.32 -19.29 -4.28
CA MET A 234 15.78 -20.41 -3.51
C MET A 234 14.40 -20.86 -4.01
N LEU A 235 13.51 -19.92 -4.33
CA LEU A 235 12.20 -20.21 -4.90
C LEU A 235 12.34 -21.02 -6.20
N ILE A 236 13.13 -20.51 -7.15
CA ILE A 236 13.34 -21.14 -8.46
C ILE A 236 13.90 -22.55 -8.30
N LYS A 237 14.95 -22.70 -7.47
CA LYS A 237 15.61 -23.99 -7.23
C LYS A 237 14.65 -25.02 -6.63
N GLU A 238 13.83 -24.63 -5.67
CA GLU A 238 12.90 -25.56 -5.05
C GLU A 238 11.73 -25.88 -5.98
N LEU A 239 11.20 -24.92 -6.75
CA LEU A 239 10.19 -25.21 -7.79
C LEU A 239 10.74 -26.16 -8.86
N GLU A 240 12.00 -26.03 -9.26
CA GLU A 240 12.65 -26.93 -10.21
C GLU A 240 12.76 -28.34 -9.64
N LYS A 241 13.27 -28.46 -8.41
CA LYS A 241 13.42 -29.73 -7.69
C LYS A 241 12.09 -30.47 -7.50
N GLN A 242 11.00 -29.73 -7.30
CA GLN A 242 9.66 -30.28 -7.14
C GLN A 242 8.92 -30.47 -8.48
N GLY A 243 9.55 -30.13 -9.61
CA GLY A 243 8.98 -30.31 -10.95
C GLY A 243 7.97 -29.24 -11.39
N PHE A 244 7.75 -28.19 -10.60
CA PHE A 244 6.78 -27.13 -10.88
C PHE A 244 7.31 -26.02 -11.81
N LEU A 245 8.63 -25.79 -11.86
CA LEU A 245 9.21 -24.64 -12.55
C LEU A 245 8.78 -24.54 -14.03
N ASN A 246 8.76 -25.67 -14.74
CA ASN A 246 8.38 -25.72 -16.17
C ASN A 246 6.91 -25.39 -16.46
N GLN A 247 6.06 -25.37 -15.44
CA GLN A 247 4.63 -25.07 -15.54
C GLN A 247 4.27 -23.77 -14.83
N THR A 248 5.28 -23.05 -14.31
CA THR A 248 5.09 -21.85 -13.51
C THR A 248 5.57 -20.62 -14.27
N THR A 249 4.69 -19.64 -14.44
CA THR A 249 5.08 -18.28 -14.84
C THR A 249 5.33 -17.45 -13.60
N ILE A 250 6.50 -16.82 -13.52
CA ILE A 250 6.88 -15.93 -12.42
C ILE A 250 7.01 -14.51 -12.97
N ALA A 251 6.14 -13.62 -12.51
CA ALA A 251 6.22 -12.19 -12.78
C ALA A 251 6.74 -11.47 -11.54
N ILE A 252 7.75 -10.60 -11.70
CA ILE A 252 8.32 -9.80 -10.61
C ILE A 252 8.28 -8.34 -11.02
N THR A 253 7.80 -7.48 -10.12
CA THR A 253 7.59 -6.06 -10.39
C THR A 253 7.69 -5.25 -9.10
N SER A 254 7.69 -3.94 -9.24
CA SER A 254 7.54 -2.98 -8.14
C SER A 254 6.30 -2.11 -8.37
N ASP A 255 5.73 -1.62 -7.29
CA ASP A 255 4.53 -0.78 -7.27
C ASP A 255 4.84 0.70 -7.50
N HIS A 256 5.93 1.19 -6.93
CA HIS A 256 6.47 2.50 -7.22
C HIS A 256 7.99 2.52 -7.13
N GLY A 257 8.58 3.65 -7.55
CA GLY A 257 9.99 3.94 -7.29
C GLY A 257 10.14 5.03 -6.23
N ASN A 258 11.38 5.28 -5.84
CA ASN A 258 11.75 6.29 -4.86
C ASN A 258 12.58 7.45 -5.44
N TYR A 259 12.61 8.54 -4.67
CA TYR A 259 13.47 9.70 -4.89
C TYR A 259 13.96 10.27 -3.55
N ALA A 260 15.18 10.83 -3.53
CA ALA A 260 15.65 11.59 -2.38
C ALA A 260 14.85 12.88 -2.22
N ALA A 261 14.21 13.05 -1.07
CA ALA A 261 13.63 14.32 -0.67
C ALA A 261 14.75 15.36 -0.46
N LYS A 262 14.66 16.51 -1.15
CA LYS A 262 15.63 17.61 -1.01
C LYS A 262 15.27 18.61 0.09
N LYS A 263 13.99 18.63 0.50
CA LYS A 263 13.43 19.54 1.49
C LYS A 263 12.42 18.79 2.35
N ILE A 264 12.30 19.22 3.61
CA ILE A 264 11.22 18.84 4.52
C ILE A 264 10.46 20.12 4.85
N GLY A 265 9.14 20.08 4.73
CA GLY A 265 8.26 21.19 5.11
C GLY A 265 7.42 20.84 6.33
N ASP A 266 7.16 21.83 7.18
CA ASP A 266 6.19 21.72 8.27
C ASP A 266 5.05 22.69 8.02
N LEU A 267 3.91 22.15 7.58
CA LEU A 267 2.70 22.92 7.32
C LEU A 267 2.11 23.51 8.61
N SER A 268 2.43 22.96 9.79
CA SER A 268 1.93 23.49 11.07
C SER A 268 2.37 24.94 11.30
N ASN A 269 3.55 25.32 10.82
CA ASN A 269 4.07 26.68 10.98
C ASN A 269 3.26 27.72 10.20
N LEU A 270 2.58 27.31 9.13
CA LEU A 270 1.70 28.19 8.35
C LEU A 270 0.41 28.56 9.12
N PHE A 271 -0.06 27.65 9.98
CA PHE A 271 -1.38 27.73 10.61
C PHE A 271 -1.33 28.07 12.10
N THR A 272 -0.29 27.64 12.82
CA THR A 272 -0.09 27.90 14.25
C THR A 272 -0.19 29.38 14.63
N PRO A 273 0.42 30.33 13.87
CA PRO A 273 0.34 31.76 14.18
C PRO A 273 -1.09 32.31 14.21
N TYR A 274 -2.03 31.60 13.59
CA TYR A 274 -3.44 31.98 13.53
C TYR A 274 -4.33 31.27 14.57
N GLY A 275 -3.74 30.53 15.50
CA GLY A 275 -4.48 29.76 16.50
C GLY A 275 -5.12 28.50 15.93
N LEU A 276 -4.65 28.03 14.78
CA LEU A 276 -5.05 26.75 14.21
C LEU A 276 -4.12 25.66 14.75
N THR A 277 -4.68 24.69 15.45
CA THR A 277 -3.93 23.67 16.19
C THR A 277 -4.34 22.27 15.74
N ASN A 278 -3.34 21.42 15.55
CA ASN A 278 -3.56 20.01 15.24
C ASN A 278 -4.29 19.31 16.40
N TYR A 279 -5.31 18.54 16.04
CA TYR A 279 -6.03 17.68 16.95
C TYR A 279 -5.06 16.65 17.54
N HIS A 280 -5.08 16.55 18.87
CA HIS A 280 -4.35 15.52 19.58
C HIS A 280 -5.24 15.05 20.72
N HIS A 281 -5.64 13.77 20.71
CA HIS A 281 -6.62 13.21 21.65
C HIS A 281 -6.34 13.48 23.12
N ARG A 282 -5.06 13.53 23.53
CA ARG A 282 -4.65 13.93 24.89
C ARG A 282 -4.35 15.41 25.08
N LYS A 283 -3.53 16.02 24.21
CA LYS A 283 -2.96 17.36 24.42
C LYS A 283 -3.88 18.48 23.92
N TYR A 284 -4.57 18.26 22.80
CA TYR A 284 -5.41 19.23 22.11
C TYR A 284 -6.69 18.55 21.59
N PRO A 285 -7.59 18.08 22.47
CA PRO A 285 -8.80 17.34 22.07
C PRO A 285 -9.81 18.22 21.30
N LEU A 286 -9.67 19.55 21.39
CA LEU A 286 -10.47 20.54 20.66
C LEU A 286 -9.69 21.17 19.50
N GLY A 287 -8.62 20.53 19.02
CA GLY A 287 -7.86 21.00 17.86
C GLY A 287 -8.78 21.22 16.66
N ASN A 288 -8.64 22.37 16.02
CA ASN A 288 -9.45 22.81 14.89
C ASN A 288 -8.82 22.42 13.54
N MET A 289 -7.75 21.66 13.53
CA MET A 289 -7.12 21.17 12.31
C MET A 289 -6.55 19.78 12.56
N ASN A 290 -6.28 19.00 11.52
CA ASN A 290 -5.51 17.78 11.60
C ASN A 290 -4.77 17.58 10.27
N ILE A 291 -3.51 18.02 10.20
CA ILE A 291 -2.67 17.84 9.01
C ILE A 291 -2.01 16.46 9.09
N ALA A 292 -2.14 15.68 8.02
CA ALA A 292 -1.49 14.38 7.91
C ALA A 292 0.04 14.51 7.76
N GLU A 293 0.78 13.60 8.39
CA GLU A 293 2.25 13.54 8.32
C GLU A 293 2.77 12.87 7.03
N PHE A 294 2.00 11.94 6.43
CA PHE A 294 2.42 11.18 5.24
C PHE A 294 1.23 10.74 4.39
N THR A 295 1.34 10.88 3.06
CA THR A 295 0.40 10.41 2.01
C THR A 295 -1.06 10.36 2.46
N GLY A 296 -1.56 11.50 2.96
CA GLY A 296 -2.80 11.51 3.71
C GLY A 296 -3.63 12.77 3.58
N ILE A 297 -4.73 12.79 4.32
CA ILE A 297 -5.73 13.85 4.28
C ILE A 297 -5.45 14.86 5.39
N GLY A 298 -5.30 16.12 5.03
CA GLY A 298 -5.43 17.23 5.97
C GLY A 298 -6.90 17.60 6.18
N MET A 299 -7.30 17.87 7.42
CA MET A 299 -8.67 18.25 7.77
C MET A 299 -8.71 19.57 8.54
N PHE A 300 -9.74 20.37 8.29
CA PHE A 300 -10.16 21.48 9.15
C PHE A 300 -11.47 21.08 9.84
N ASN A 301 -11.52 21.18 11.17
CA ASN A 301 -12.65 20.70 11.98
C ASN A 301 -13.68 21.83 12.21
N PHE A 302 -14.82 21.74 11.54
CA PHE A 302 -15.94 22.67 11.72
C PHE A 302 -16.85 22.21 12.86
N LYS A 303 -17.38 23.17 13.63
CA LYS A 303 -18.43 22.87 14.61
C LYS A 303 -19.74 22.63 13.87
N SER A 304 -20.38 21.49 14.10
CA SER A 304 -21.74 21.27 13.60
C SER A 304 -22.73 22.13 14.38
N ASN A 305 -23.61 22.84 13.68
CA ASN A 305 -24.74 23.57 14.27
C ASN A 305 -25.92 22.65 14.66
N HIS A 306 -25.82 21.35 14.37
CA HIS A 306 -26.90 20.38 14.54
C HIS A 306 -26.54 19.29 15.57
N TYR A 307 -26.55 19.66 16.86
CA TYR A 307 -26.30 18.74 17.98
C TYR A 307 -27.27 17.55 18.08
N LYS A 308 -28.39 17.56 17.35
CA LYS A 308 -29.49 16.59 17.51
C LYS A 308 -29.52 15.45 16.48
N ASN A 309 -28.72 15.49 15.40
CA ASN A 309 -28.73 14.44 14.39
C ASN A 309 -27.30 14.03 13.98
N GLN A 310 -26.82 12.93 14.57
CA GLN A 310 -25.51 12.33 14.27
C GLN A 310 -25.37 11.80 12.83
N TYR A 311 -26.48 11.68 12.09
CA TYR A 311 -26.50 11.24 10.70
C TYR A 311 -26.53 12.41 9.70
N ARG A 312 -26.39 13.65 10.17
CA ARG A 312 -26.32 14.83 9.30
C ARG A 312 -24.86 15.26 9.12
N TRP A 313 -24.42 15.33 7.86
CA TRP A 313 -23.09 15.82 7.46
C TRP A 313 -23.25 17.01 6.53
N ASP A 314 -23.13 18.21 7.08
CA ASP A 314 -23.17 19.45 6.29
C ASP A 314 -21.75 19.82 5.82
N HIS A 315 -21.66 20.39 4.61
CA HIS A 315 -20.40 20.91 4.08
C HIS A 315 -20.24 22.39 4.49
N PRO A 316 -19.01 22.83 4.86
CA PRO A 316 -18.78 24.24 5.15
C PRO A 316 -19.02 25.09 3.89
N ASN A 317 -19.66 26.25 4.05
CA ASN A 317 -19.81 27.23 2.98
C ASN A 317 -18.55 28.11 2.82
N ASN A 318 -18.45 28.92 1.76
CA ASN A 318 -17.23 29.71 1.54
C ASN A 318 -17.06 30.81 2.58
N SER A 319 -18.13 31.32 3.19
CA SER A 319 -18.01 32.30 4.28
C SER A 319 -17.33 31.67 5.51
N GLU A 320 -17.69 30.44 5.87
CA GLU A 320 -17.05 29.69 6.96
C GLU A 320 -15.58 29.39 6.66
N LEU A 321 -15.25 29.07 5.39
CA LEU A 321 -13.86 28.86 4.96
C LEU A 321 -13.03 30.14 4.94
N ARG A 322 -13.65 31.30 4.65
CA ARG A 322 -13.00 32.62 4.66
C ARG A 322 -12.82 33.20 6.06
N LYS A 323 -13.60 32.75 7.04
CA LYS A 323 -13.57 33.20 8.44
C LYS A 323 -13.34 32.05 9.41
N TYR A 324 -12.33 31.24 9.13
CA TYR A 324 -12.11 30.01 9.87
C TYR A 324 -11.32 30.21 11.17
N GLY A 325 -11.74 29.49 12.21
CA GLY A 325 -11.00 29.41 13.46
C GLY A 325 -11.02 30.70 14.29
N PRO A 326 -10.21 30.78 15.36
CA PRO A 326 -10.33 31.82 16.39
C PRO A 326 -9.89 33.22 15.92
N ARG A 327 -9.18 33.31 14.80
CA ARG A 327 -8.70 34.59 14.24
C ARG A 327 -9.29 34.88 12.86
N GLU A 328 -10.43 34.27 12.52
CA GLU A 328 -11.15 34.46 11.25
C GLU A 328 -10.24 34.38 10.02
N VAL A 329 -9.49 33.27 9.92
CA VAL A 329 -8.50 33.06 8.85
C VAL A 329 -9.20 32.71 7.55
N ASN A 330 -8.78 33.35 6.46
CA ASN A 330 -9.14 32.88 5.13
C ASN A 330 -8.32 31.63 4.75
N ILE A 331 -8.92 30.43 4.88
CA ILE A 331 -8.23 29.17 4.58
C ILE A 331 -7.74 29.12 3.14
N PHE A 332 -8.53 29.62 2.18
CA PHE A 332 -8.17 29.58 0.76
C PHE A 332 -6.83 30.29 0.52
N GLU A 333 -6.69 31.51 1.04
CA GLU A 333 -5.44 32.27 0.94
C GLU A 333 -4.27 31.55 1.58
N LYS A 334 -4.47 30.91 2.75
CA LYS A 334 -3.39 30.17 3.43
C LYS A 334 -2.95 28.95 2.64
N LEU A 335 -3.88 28.17 2.10
CA LEU A 335 -3.53 26.98 1.31
C LEU A 335 -2.76 27.35 0.04
N PHE A 336 -3.02 28.50 -0.58
CA PHE A 336 -2.23 29.02 -1.70
C PHE A 336 -0.81 29.48 -1.31
N GLN A 337 -0.53 29.70 -0.02
CA GLN A 337 0.83 30.00 0.46
C GLN A 337 1.71 28.76 0.60
N ILE A 338 1.14 27.55 0.48
CA ILE A 338 1.92 26.31 0.48
C ILE A 338 2.73 26.24 -0.83
N GLU A 339 4.05 26.11 -0.70
CA GLU A 339 4.97 25.97 -1.85
C GLU A 339 4.52 24.80 -2.73
N GLY A 340 4.29 25.07 -4.02
CA GLY A 340 3.84 24.05 -4.99
C GLY A 340 2.33 23.98 -5.21
N THR A 341 1.50 24.68 -4.43
CA THR A 341 0.05 24.78 -4.72
C THR A 341 -0.17 25.58 -6.00
N GLN A 342 -0.68 24.91 -7.04
CA GLN A 342 -1.00 25.55 -8.33
C GLN A 342 -2.50 25.67 -8.57
N LEU A 343 -3.28 24.68 -8.10
CA LEU A 343 -4.71 24.57 -8.34
C LEU A 343 -5.43 24.22 -7.04
N MET A 344 -6.65 24.72 -6.91
CA MET A 344 -7.54 24.42 -5.81
C MET A 344 -8.93 24.15 -6.37
N TYR A 345 -9.50 23.03 -5.96
CA TYR A 345 -10.83 22.59 -6.41
C TYR A 345 -11.78 22.61 -5.23
N HIS A 346 -13.00 23.08 -5.46
CA HIS A 346 -14.10 22.96 -4.53
C HIS A 346 -15.32 22.38 -5.26
N ARG A 347 -16.31 21.88 -4.50
CA ARG A 347 -17.56 21.39 -5.10
C ARG A 347 -18.27 22.56 -5.79
N ASN A 348 -18.83 22.29 -6.97
CA ASN A 348 -19.71 23.22 -7.66
C ASN A 348 -21.17 22.90 -7.29
N ASP A 349 -21.51 23.09 -6.02
CA ASP A 349 -22.84 22.79 -5.46
C ASP A 349 -23.64 24.05 -5.08
N GLY A 350 -23.23 25.21 -5.58
CA GLY A 350 -23.90 26.50 -5.31
C GLY A 350 -23.80 26.95 -3.86
N ASN A 351 -22.97 26.27 -3.05
CA ASN A 351 -22.75 26.57 -1.64
C ASN A 351 -21.79 27.77 -1.52
N SER A 352 -22.29 28.96 -1.93
CA SER A 352 -21.58 30.24 -1.88
C SER A 352 -21.35 30.70 -0.45
#